data_AF-A0A356ZAY0-F1
#
_entry.id   AF-A0A356ZAY0-F1
#
_cell.length_a   1.000
_cell.length_b   1.000
_cell.length_c   1.000
_cell.angle_alpha   90.00
_cell.angle_beta   90.00
_cell.angle_gamma   90.00
#
_symmetry.space_group_name_H-M   'P 1'
#
loop_
_entity.id
_entity.type
_entity.pdbx_description
1 polymer ?
#
loop_
_entity_poly.entity_id
_entity_poly.type
_entity_poly.pdbx_seq_one_letter_code
_entity_poly.pdbx_strand_id
1 'polypeptide(L)'
;MVPLVFILIVSLILILLVYWVLSTMRLDETKDEDAGTFFFESAPELFTYGYMPAVLPYIPFEPDRLKLIRGNANHLIAYWMVGAGQQAEFTKNGSMDGKLVLRIYQTSFGIIFDDVWVDTLKGSHYFESKPETAYYAVLGVKKDDTFFPWLYSNTLLTSTYLPGSKN
;
A
#
# COMPACT_ATOMS: atom_id res chain seq x y z
N MET A 1 -34.02 54.05 0.21
CA MET A 1 -34.41 52.78 0.88
C MET A 1 -34.32 51.56 -0.05
N VAL A 2 -34.54 51.71 -1.36
CA VAL A 2 -34.44 50.61 -2.36
C VAL A 2 -33.09 49.85 -2.40
N PRO A 3 -31.90 50.50 -2.36
CA PRO A 3 -30.64 49.75 -2.50
C PRO A 3 -30.32 48.87 -1.28
N LEU A 4 -30.74 49.29 -0.08
CA LEU A 4 -30.50 48.51 1.14
C LEU A 4 -31.38 47.26 1.19
N VAL A 5 -32.62 47.37 0.71
CA VAL A 5 -33.54 46.22 0.59
C VAL A 5 -33.02 45.22 -0.45
N PHE A 6 -32.46 45.71 -1.56
CA PHE A 6 -31.88 44.84 -2.59
C PHE A 6 -30.69 44.01 -2.05
N ILE A 7 -29.76 44.65 -1.35
CA ILE A 7 -28.61 43.97 -0.75
C ILE A 7 -29.06 42.91 0.27
N LEU A 8 -30.08 43.22 1.07
CA LEU A 8 -30.61 42.31 2.08
C LEU A 8 -31.26 41.07 1.44
N ILE A 9 -32.02 41.24 0.36
CA ILE A 9 -32.63 40.13 -0.38
C ILE A 9 -31.55 39.23 -1.00
N VAL A 10 -30.55 39.80 -1.66
CA VAL A 10 -29.47 39.04 -2.29
C VAL A 10 -28.66 38.26 -1.25
N SER A 11 -28.36 38.88 -0.11
CA SER A 11 -27.66 38.23 1.00
C SER A 11 -28.45 37.05 1.57
N LEU A 12 -29.77 37.19 1.72
CA LEU A 12 -30.64 36.12 2.23
C LEU A 12 -30.70 34.93 1.27
N ILE A 13 -30.78 35.19 -0.04
CA ILE A 13 -30.74 34.14 -1.07
C ILE A 13 -29.40 33.40 -1.05
N LEU A 14 -28.28 34.13 -0.92
CA LEU A 14 -26.95 33.52 -0.85
C LEU A 14 -26.81 32.58 0.35
N ILE A 15 -27.27 33.02 1.54
CA ILE A 15 -27.25 32.21 2.76
C ILE A 15 -28.09 30.94 2.58
N LEU A 16 -29.26 31.05 1.95
CA LEU A 16 -30.14 29.91 1.70
C LEU A 16 -29.51 28.89 0.75
N LEU A 17 -28.80 29.36 -0.28
CA LEU A 17 -28.09 28.51 -1.24
C LEU A 17 -26.91 27.78 -0.57
N VAL A 18 -26.12 28.49 0.23
CA VAL A 18 -25.02 27.89 1.02
C VAL A 18 -25.56 26.87 2.01
N TYR A 19 -26.66 27.19 2.71
CA TYR A 19 -27.32 26.26 3.61
C TYR A 19 -27.80 25.00 2.89
N TRP A 20 -28.40 25.16 1.70
CA TRP A 20 -28.88 24.03 0.91
C TRP A 20 -27.73 23.13 0.45
N VAL A 21 -26.62 23.70 -0.02
CA VAL A 21 -25.41 22.95 -0.42
C VAL A 21 -24.79 22.23 0.78
N LEU A 22 -24.67 22.88 1.93
CA LEU A 22 -24.16 22.23 3.15
C LEU A 22 -25.10 21.13 3.65
N SER A 23 -26.41 21.30 3.46
CA SER A 23 -27.40 20.29 3.83
C SER A 23 -27.35 19.06 2.92
N THR A 24 -27.03 19.22 1.63
CA THR A 24 -26.87 18.09 0.71
C THR A 24 -25.49 17.42 0.83
N MET A 25 -24.49 18.12 1.37
CA MET A 25 -23.16 17.58 1.69
C MET A 25 -23.08 16.84 3.02
N ARG A 26 -24.14 16.83 3.85
CA ARG A 26 -24.19 15.92 5.00
C ARG A 26 -24.30 14.49 4.49
N LEU A 27 -23.13 13.89 4.35
CA LEU A 27 -22.88 12.48 4.15
C LEU A 27 -23.78 11.68 5.10
N ASP A 28 -24.47 10.72 4.49
CA ASP A 28 -25.25 9.69 5.12
C ASP A 28 -24.30 8.78 5.94
N GLU A 29 -23.91 9.21 7.14
CA GLU A 29 -23.28 8.34 8.14
C GLU A 29 -24.37 7.49 8.77
N THR A 30 -24.87 6.49 8.03
CA THR A 30 -25.24 5.14 8.49
C THR A 30 -26.19 4.50 7.51
N LYS A 31 -25.63 3.74 6.58
CA LYS A 31 -26.26 2.49 6.18
C LYS A 31 -25.23 1.54 5.62
N ASP A 32 -24.91 0.55 6.44
CA ASP A 32 -24.29 -0.70 6.01
C ASP A 32 -25.31 -1.36 5.07
N GLU A 33 -25.26 -0.97 3.79
CA GLU A 33 -26.05 -1.60 2.74
C GLU A 33 -25.34 -2.89 2.35
N ASP A 34 -26.00 -3.98 2.72
CA ASP A 34 -26.00 -5.31 2.12
C ASP A 34 -25.06 -5.43 0.91
N ALA A 35 -24.04 -6.29 1.06
CA ALA A 35 -23.03 -6.58 0.06
C ALA A 35 -23.66 -7.25 -1.17
N GLY A 36 -24.38 -6.47 -1.97
CA GLY A 36 -24.74 -6.79 -3.33
C GLY A 36 -23.45 -7.03 -4.10
N THR A 37 -23.43 -8.08 -4.90
CA THR A 37 -22.33 -8.42 -5.80
C THR A 37 -22.02 -7.22 -6.71
N PHE A 38 -21.01 -6.44 -6.32
CA PHE A 38 -20.46 -5.38 -7.15
C PHE A 38 -19.75 -6.03 -8.34
N PHE A 39 -20.36 -5.93 -9.52
CA PHE A 39 -19.66 -6.20 -10.77
C PHE A 39 -18.70 -5.03 -11.00
N PHE A 40 -17.42 -5.27 -10.73
CA PHE A 40 -16.37 -4.30 -11.00
C PHE A 40 -16.22 -4.14 -12.51
N GLU A 41 -16.86 -3.11 -13.08
CA GLU A 41 -16.69 -2.74 -14.46
C GLU A 41 -15.41 -1.90 -14.56
N SER A 42 -14.28 -2.57 -14.83
CA SER A 42 -12.99 -1.90 -14.96
C SER A 42 -13.01 -1.01 -16.21
N ALA A 43 -12.93 0.31 -16.05
CA ALA A 43 -12.66 1.23 -17.15
C ALA A 43 -11.23 0.99 -17.67
N PRO A 44 -11.04 0.32 -18.84
CA PRO A 44 -9.72 -0.08 -19.31
C PRO A 44 -8.84 1.13 -19.67
N GLU A 45 -9.47 2.30 -19.85
CA GLU A 45 -8.85 3.51 -20.37
C GLU A 45 -8.09 4.31 -19.30
N LEU A 46 -8.39 4.09 -18.01
CA LEU A 46 -7.60 4.61 -16.90
C LEU A 46 -6.25 3.90 -16.76
N PHE A 47 -6.10 2.70 -17.35
CA PHE A 47 -4.82 2.02 -17.49
C PHE A 47 -4.18 2.46 -18.80
N THR A 48 -3.74 3.72 -18.86
CA THR A 48 -2.86 4.15 -19.95
C THR A 48 -1.55 3.37 -19.85
N TYR A 49 -1.43 2.32 -20.68
CA TYR A 49 -0.26 1.46 -20.86
C TYR A 49 0.93 2.22 -21.51
N GLY A 50 1.27 3.40 -20.99
CA GLY A 50 2.33 4.26 -21.53
C GLY A 50 3.50 4.52 -20.57
N TYR A 51 3.31 4.28 -19.25
CA TYR A 51 4.31 4.58 -18.22
C TYR A 51 4.42 3.52 -17.11
N MET A 52 3.86 2.32 -17.32
CA MET A 52 4.23 1.19 -16.46
C MET A 52 5.45 0.49 -17.06
N PRO A 53 6.57 0.35 -16.32
CA PRO A 53 7.68 -0.47 -16.78
C PRO A 53 7.15 -1.87 -17.10
N ALA A 54 7.60 -2.40 -18.24
CA ALA A 54 7.18 -3.66 -18.80
C ALA A 54 7.05 -4.74 -17.72
N VAL A 55 5.84 -5.31 -17.62
CA VAL A 55 5.54 -6.47 -16.82
C VAL A 55 5.70 -6.22 -15.31
N LEU A 56 4.70 -5.61 -14.66
CA LEU A 56 4.38 -6.09 -13.31
C LEU A 56 4.04 -7.57 -13.47
N PRO A 57 4.84 -8.52 -12.94
CA PRO A 57 4.52 -9.92 -13.06
C PRO A 57 3.12 -10.11 -12.48
N TYR A 58 2.22 -10.77 -13.22
CA TYR A 58 0.94 -11.22 -12.68
C TYR A 58 1.24 -11.96 -11.37
N ILE A 59 0.87 -11.36 -10.24
CA ILE A 59 1.13 -11.95 -8.92
C ILE A 59 -0.15 -12.73 -8.56
N PRO A 60 -0.17 -14.07 -8.70
CA PRO A 60 -1.35 -14.88 -8.44
C PRO A 60 -1.85 -14.61 -7.02
N PHE A 61 -3.16 -14.42 -6.86
CA PHE A 61 -3.82 -14.03 -5.61
C PHE A 61 -3.69 -15.13 -4.55
N GLU A 62 -2.55 -15.15 -3.86
CA GLU A 62 -2.33 -15.92 -2.65
C GLU A 62 -2.63 -15.02 -1.44
N PRO A 63 -3.45 -15.49 -0.48
CA PRO A 63 -3.93 -14.68 0.63
C PRO A 63 -2.81 -14.25 1.59
N ASP A 64 -1.75 -15.06 1.71
CA ASP A 64 -0.60 -14.83 2.58
C ASP A 64 0.68 -14.84 1.76
N ARG A 65 1.24 -13.67 1.49
CA ARG A 65 2.45 -13.57 0.66
C ARG A 65 3.28 -12.35 1.00
N LEU A 66 4.60 -12.56 0.98
CA LEU A 66 5.60 -11.50 0.92
C LEU A 66 6.47 -11.78 -0.31
N LYS A 67 6.63 -10.81 -1.21
CA LYS A 67 7.39 -10.99 -2.44
C LYS A 67 8.28 -9.78 -2.70
N LEU A 68 9.53 -10.04 -3.05
CA LEU A 68 10.41 -9.05 -3.63
C LEU A 68 10.30 -9.13 -5.15
N ILE A 69 10.09 -7.99 -5.79
CA ILE A 69 10.08 -7.83 -7.25
C ILE A 69 11.08 -6.74 -7.65
N ARG A 70 11.64 -6.86 -8.86
CA ARG A 70 12.49 -5.81 -9.42
C ARG A 70 11.62 -4.63 -9.84
N GLY A 71 12.02 -3.43 -9.42
CA GLY A 71 11.49 -2.16 -9.91
C GLY A 71 12.29 -1.67 -11.10
N ASN A 72 12.70 -0.40 -11.07
CA ASN A 72 13.62 0.17 -12.07
C ASN A 72 15.07 -0.28 -11.77
N ALA A 73 16.03 0.16 -12.60
CA ALA A 73 17.41 -0.34 -12.67
C ALA A 73 18.10 -0.68 -11.31
N ASN A 74 17.89 0.14 -10.27
CA ASN A 74 18.52 -0.02 -8.97
C ASN A 74 17.53 -0.17 -7.81
N HIS A 75 16.26 -0.44 -8.05
CA HIS A 75 15.27 -0.50 -6.97
C HIS A 75 14.53 -1.82 -6.92
N LEU A 76 14.20 -2.21 -5.69
CA LEU A 76 13.36 -3.36 -5.39
C LEU A 76 12.07 -2.90 -4.73
N ILE A 77 11.03 -3.70 -4.91
CA ILE A 77 9.73 -3.48 -4.30
C ILE A 77 9.42 -4.71 -3.46
N ALA A 78 9.21 -4.50 -2.16
CA ALA A 78 8.60 -5.49 -1.29
C ALA A 78 7.08 -5.32 -1.35
N TYR A 79 6.35 -6.37 -1.67
CA TYR A 79 4.91 -6.42 -1.60
C TYR A 79 4.48 -7.45 -0.57
N TRP A 80 3.55 -7.08 0.31
CA TRP A 80 2.98 -8.01 1.28
C TRP A 80 1.46 -7.95 1.36
N MET A 81 0.90 -9.09 1.72
CA MET A 81 -0.51 -9.27 2.05
C MET A 81 -0.59 -10.40 3.06
N VAL A 82 -1.21 -10.11 4.21
CA VAL A 82 -1.58 -11.11 5.22
C VAL A 82 -3.10 -11.24 5.20
N GLY A 83 -3.58 -12.45 4.98
CA GLY A 83 -4.98 -12.82 4.99
C GLY A 83 -5.54 -12.89 6.40
N ALA A 84 -6.87 -12.79 6.50
CA ALA A 84 -7.57 -12.78 7.78
C ALA A 84 -7.35 -14.06 8.61
N GLY A 85 -7.13 -15.21 7.95
CA GLY A 85 -6.85 -16.48 8.63
C GLY A 85 -5.53 -16.44 9.40
N GLN A 86 -4.44 -16.04 8.73
CA GLN A 86 -3.12 -15.95 9.35
C GLN A 86 -3.06 -14.85 10.41
N GLN A 87 -3.75 -13.73 10.16
CA GLN A 87 -3.94 -12.67 11.15
C GLN A 87 -4.54 -13.21 12.47
N ALA A 88 -5.56 -14.07 12.39
CA ALA A 88 -6.20 -14.68 13.55
C ALA A 88 -5.25 -15.65 14.28
N GLU A 89 -4.43 -16.42 13.54
CA GLU A 89 -3.41 -17.29 14.15
C GLU A 89 -2.35 -16.49 14.90
N PHE A 90 -1.85 -15.40 14.31
CA PHE A 90 -0.87 -14.53 14.97
C PHE A 90 -1.45 -13.85 16.21
N THR A 91 -2.72 -13.44 16.16
CA THR A 91 -3.43 -12.86 17.31
C THR A 91 -3.63 -13.89 18.42
N LYS A 92 -4.05 -15.12 18.08
CA LYS A 92 -4.28 -16.20 19.04
C LYS A 92 -3.00 -16.64 19.76
N ASN A 93 -1.87 -16.59 19.05
CA ASN A 93 -0.56 -16.92 19.62
C ASN A 93 0.07 -15.75 20.41
N GLY A 94 -0.65 -14.63 20.60
CA GLY A 94 -0.15 -13.44 21.30
C GLY A 94 0.95 -12.68 20.55
N SER A 95 1.17 -13.01 19.27
CA SER A 95 2.26 -12.47 18.46
C SER A 95 1.96 -11.07 17.90
N MET A 96 0.72 -10.58 18.06
CA MET A 96 0.26 -9.25 17.63
C MET A 96 0.54 -8.12 18.63
N ASP A 97 1.05 -8.40 19.83
CA ASP A 97 1.27 -7.40 20.89
C ASP A 97 2.54 -6.55 20.68
N GLY A 98 2.78 -6.14 19.43
CA GLY A 98 3.96 -5.38 19.03
C GLY A 98 3.72 -4.61 17.73
N LYS A 99 4.78 -3.99 17.20
CA LYS A 99 4.69 -3.21 15.97
C LYS A 99 5.06 -4.09 14.78
N LEU A 100 4.28 -3.99 13.71
CA LEU A 100 4.55 -4.70 12.46
C LEU A 100 5.79 -4.09 11.79
N VAL A 101 6.70 -4.96 11.36
CA VAL A 101 8.00 -4.60 10.78
C VAL A 101 8.26 -5.45 9.55
N LEU A 102 8.67 -4.78 8.49
CA LEU A 102 9.28 -5.38 7.31
C LEU A 102 10.80 -5.29 7.46
N ARG A 103 11.44 -6.43 7.72
CA ARG A 103 12.89 -6.54 7.82
C ARG A 103 13.49 -6.92 6.48
N ILE A 104 14.36 -6.08 5.94
CA ILE A 104 15.02 -6.30 4.65
C ILE A 104 16.45 -6.74 4.92
N TYR A 105 16.79 -7.95 4.52
CA TYR A 105 18.13 -8.51 4.62
C TYR A 105 18.93 -8.26 3.35
N GLN A 106 20.20 -7.91 3.52
CA GLN A 106 21.18 -7.69 2.48
C GLN A 106 22.34 -8.65 2.69
N THR A 107 22.64 -9.45 1.68
CA THR A 107 23.73 -10.44 1.69
C THR A 107 24.73 -10.07 0.60
N SER A 108 25.74 -9.29 0.97
CA SER A 108 26.89 -8.95 0.10
C SER A 108 28.20 -9.48 0.69
N PHE A 109 28.67 -8.91 1.80
CA PHE A 109 29.87 -9.33 2.54
C PHE A 109 29.56 -9.77 3.98
N GLY A 110 28.28 -10.00 4.28
CA GLY A 110 27.72 -10.35 5.57
C GLY A 110 26.20 -10.26 5.51
N ILE A 111 25.51 -10.64 6.59
CA ILE A 111 24.05 -10.49 6.70
C ILE A 111 23.79 -9.20 7.48
N ILE A 112 23.37 -8.15 6.77
CA ILE A 112 22.92 -6.89 7.36
C ILE A 112 21.41 -6.82 7.17
N PHE A 113 20.69 -6.21 8.11
CA PHE A 113 19.26 -6.00 7.96
C PHE A 113 18.86 -4.56 8.25
N ASP A 114 17.79 -4.13 7.61
CA ASP A 114 17.12 -2.85 7.87
C ASP A 114 15.66 -3.10 8.27
N ASP A 115 15.19 -2.41 9.30
CA ASP A 115 13.85 -2.56 9.87
C ASP A 115 12.96 -1.41 9.40
N VAL A 116 11.98 -1.72 8.55
CA VAL A 116 10.97 -0.76 8.09
C VAL A 116 9.69 -0.97 8.90
N TRP A 117 9.30 0.03 9.69
CA TRP A 117 8.03 0.02 10.41
C TRP A 117 6.87 0.17 9.41
N VAL A 118 5.88 -0.70 9.50
CA VAL A 118 4.71 -0.71 8.60
C VAL A 118 3.43 -0.76 9.44
N ASP A 119 2.42 0.01 9.07
CA ASP A 119 1.18 0.10 9.84
C ASP A 119 0.07 -0.82 9.32
N THR A 120 0.27 -1.42 8.14
CA THR A 120 -0.76 -2.18 7.43
C THR A 120 -0.32 -3.61 7.12
N LEU A 121 -1.26 -4.56 7.24
CA LEU A 121 -1.07 -5.98 6.87
C LEU A 121 -1.03 -6.21 5.35
N LYS A 122 -1.33 -5.18 4.57
CA LYS A 122 -1.25 -5.17 3.11
C LYS A 122 -0.59 -3.88 2.66
N GLY A 123 0.43 -4.01 1.82
CA GLY A 123 1.15 -2.84 1.35
C GLY A 123 2.30 -3.17 0.42
N SER A 124 3.02 -2.12 0.04
CA SER A 124 4.29 -2.23 -0.66
C SER A 124 5.27 -1.20 -0.13
N HIS A 125 6.56 -1.51 -0.24
CA HIS A 125 7.65 -0.63 0.13
C HIS A 125 8.71 -0.66 -0.96
N TYR A 126 9.16 0.53 -1.35
CA TYR A 126 10.13 0.74 -2.41
C TYR A 126 11.47 1.14 -1.79
N PHE A 127 12.54 0.43 -2.14
CA PHE A 127 13.87 0.69 -1.59
C PHE A 127 14.98 0.53 -2.63
N GLU A 128 16.05 1.28 -2.43
CA GLU A 128 17.23 1.23 -3.27
C GLU A 128 18.04 -0.05 -3.01
N SER A 129 18.46 -0.71 -4.09
CA SER A 129 19.26 -1.92 -4.06
C SER A 129 20.65 -1.65 -4.61
N LYS A 130 21.63 -2.24 -3.94
CA LYS A 130 23.03 -2.18 -4.34
C LYS A 130 23.31 -3.26 -5.40
N PRO A 131 24.19 -2.98 -6.36
CA PRO A 131 24.64 -3.99 -7.32
C PRO A 131 25.33 -5.16 -6.58
N GLU A 132 25.24 -6.35 -7.16
CA GLU A 132 25.87 -7.58 -6.68
C GLU A 132 25.48 -7.99 -5.25
N THR A 133 24.31 -7.53 -4.80
CA THR A 133 23.80 -7.83 -3.46
C THR A 133 22.52 -8.66 -3.58
N ALA A 134 22.44 -9.72 -2.78
CA ALA A 134 21.23 -10.52 -2.66
C ALA A 134 20.33 -9.95 -1.55
N TYR A 135 19.04 -9.86 -1.84
CA TYR A 135 18.02 -9.34 -0.94
C TYR A 135 16.96 -10.38 -0.66
N TYR A 136 16.53 -10.47 0.59
CA TYR A 136 15.27 -11.12 0.98
C TYR A 136 14.64 -10.29 2.10
N ALA A 137 13.31 -10.37 2.23
CA ALA A 137 12.56 -9.65 3.24
C ALA A 137 11.80 -10.62 4.12
N VAL A 138 11.55 -10.19 5.36
CA VAL A 138 10.76 -10.91 6.34
C VAL A 138 9.78 -9.93 6.96
N LEU A 139 8.48 -10.25 6.88
CA LEU A 139 7.44 -9.51 7.58
C LEU A 139 7.21 -10.19 8.92
N GLY A 140 7.08 -9.42 9.98
CA GLY A 140 6.83 -9.94 11.31
C GLY A 140 6.46 -8.85 12.29
N VAL A 141 6.34 -9.22 13.56
CA VAL A 141 6.10 -8.27 14.65
C VAL A 141 7.35 -8.14 15.50
N LYS A 142 7.70 -6.89 15.81
CA LYS A 142 8.77 -6.57 16.74
C LYS A 142 8.15 -6.10 18.06
N LYS A 143 8.52 -6.79 19.14
CA LYS A 143 8.16 -6.45 20.51
C LYS A 143 9.46 -6.30 21.29
N ASP A 144 9.67 -5.11 21.84
CA ASP A 144 10.93 -4.72 22.48
C ASP A 144 12.13 -4.93 21.52
N ASP A 145 13.05 -5.82 21.86
CA ASP A 145 14.21 -6.19 21.02
C ASP A 145 14.03 -7.55 20.31
N THR A 146 12.87 -8.19 20.47
CA THR A 146 12.60 -9.50 19.86
C THR A 146 11.78 -9.34 18.59
N PHE A 147 12.23 -9.97 17.52
CA PHE A 147 11.55 -10.02 16.23
C PHE A 147 10.92 -11.40 16.00
N PHE A 148 9.62 -11.42 15.77
CA PHE A 148 8.83 -12.62 15.50
C PHE A 148 8.47 -12.67 14.01
N PRO A 149 9.17 -13.49 13.20
CA PRO A 149 8.94 -13.57 11.76
C PRO A 149 7.63 -14.30 11.43
N TRP A 150 6.88 -13.77 10.47
CA TRP A 150 5.60 -14.32 10.01
C TRP A 150 5.67 -14.81 8.56
N LEU A 151 6.18 -13.96 7.66
CA LEU A 151 6.27 -14.27 6.23
C LEU A 151 7.68 -14.01 5.71
N TYR A 152 8.13 -14.87 4.81
CA TYR A 152 9.43 -14.77 4.14
C TYR A 152 9.23 -14.51 2.65
N SER A 153 10.09 -13.68 2.07
CA SER A 153 10.10 -13.43 0.64
C SER A 153 10.98 -14.42 -0.11
N ASN A 154 10.83 -14.41 -1.44
CA ASN A 154 11.86 -14.90 -2.34
C ASN A 154 13.16 -14.08 -2.21
N THR A 155 14.28 -14.69 -2.56
CA THR A 155 15.57 -14.00 -2.67
C THR A 155 15.76 -13.44 -4.08
N LEU A 156 16.23 -12.19 -4.17
CA LEU A 156 16.59 -11.53 -5.42
C LEU A 156 18.04 -11.10 -5.41
N LEU A 157 18.80 -11.52 -6.43
CA LEU A 157 20.15 -11.03 -6.67
C LEU A 157 20.11 -9.83 -7.62
N THR A 158 20.54 -8.66 -7.16
CA THR A 158 20.69 -7.49 -8.03
C THR A 158 21.97 -7.64 -8.86
N SER A 159 21.84 -7.65 -10.18
CA SER A 159 23.00 -7.72 -11.09
C SER A 159 23.53 -6.32 -11.34
N THR A 160 24.83 -6.19 -11.56
CA THR A 160 25.43 -4.95 -12.05
C THR A 160 24.76 -4.54 -13.36
N TYR A 161 24.10 -3.39 -13.35
CA TYR A 161 23.47 -2.82 -14.53
C TYR A 161 24.60 -2.27 -15.42
N LEU A 162 25.04 -3.03 -16.42
CA LEU A 162 25.90 -2.52 -17.48
C LEU A 162 25.02 -1.75 -18.47
N PRO A 163 25.18 -0.42 -18.62
CA PRO A 163 24.43 0.33 -19.60
C PRO A 163 24.89 -0.09 -21.00
N GLY A 164 24.15 -0.99 -21.65
CA GLY A 164 24.47 -1.43 -23.01
C GLY A 164 23.96 -2.81 -23.43
N SER A 165 23.45 -3.64 -22.52
CA SER A 165 22.91 -4.95 -22.90
C SER A 165 21.49 -4.81 -23.45
N LYS A 166 21.37 -4.52 -24.75
CA LYS A 166 20.13 -4.73 -25.50
C LYS A 166 19.83 -6.24 -25.52
N ASN A 167 18.66 -6.63 -25.00
CA ASN A 167 17.98 -7.84 -25.44
C ASN A 167 17.14 -7.50 -26.67
#